data_AF-A0A7C9HU20-F1
#
_entry.id   AF-A0A7C9HU20-F1
#
_cell.length_a   1.000
_cell.length_b   1.000
_cell.length_c   1.000
_cell.angle_alpha   90.00
_cell.angle_beta   90.00
_cell.angle_gamma   90.00
#
_symmetry.space_group_name_H-M   'P 1'
#
loop_
_entity.id
_entity.type
_entity.pdbx_description
1 polymer ?
#
loop_
_entity_poly.entity_id
_entity_poly.type
_entity_poly.pdbx_seq_one_letter_code
_entity_poly.pdbx_strand_id
1 'polypeptide(L)' 'MANQTRGTSNRGFASMDPETQRKIAQKGGEAVSRDREHMSMIGRKGGEASGGNRTHPTNAPAQNTPPTTQFGGNEPGSNH' A
#
# COMPACT_ATOMS: atom_id res chain seq x y z
N MET A 1 22.86 12.19 -8.99
CA MET A 1 21.88 12.52 -7.94
C MET A 1 21.35 11.23 -7.29
N ALA A 2 21.27 11.18 -5.96
CA ALA A 2 20.76 10.04 -5.20
C ALA A 2 19.24 10.12 -4.97
N ASN A 3 18.55 8.97 -4.96
CA ASN A 3 17.35 8.79 -4.12
C ASN A 3 17.14 7.29 -3.87
N GLN A 4 17.83 6.80 -2.84
CA GLN A 4 17.72 5.44 -2.37
C GLN A 4 16.29 5.20 -1.87
N THR A 5 15.72 4.08 -2.34
CA THR A 5 14.62 3.31 -1.77
C THR A 5 14.24 3.74 -0.37
N ARG A 6 13.08 4.36 -0.21
CA ARG A 6 12.47 4.62 1.09
C ARG A 6 11.93 3.31 1.65
N GLY A 7 12.85 2.40 2.02
CA GLY A 7 12.55 1.30 2.93
C GLY A 7 11.93 1.90 4.18
N THR A 8 10.86 1.26 4.66
CA THR A 8 10.10 1.65 5.86
C THR A 8 11.09 2.15 6.89
N SER A 9 11.13 3.48 7.05
CA SER A 9 12.12 4.07 7.91
C SER A 9 11.91 3.46 9.29
N ASN A 10 12.98 3.02 9.93
CA ASN A 10 12.97 2.70 11.35
C ASN A 10 12.66 3.98 12.15
N ARG A 11 11.42 4.47 12.05
CA ARG A 11 10.88 5.67 12.68
C ARG A 11 9.42 5.41 13.04
N GLY A 12 9.06 5.71 14.28
CA GLY A 12 7.69 5.58 14.81
C GLY A 12 7.44 4.22 15.46
N PHE A 13 6.20 3.73 15.38
CA PHE A 13 5.72 2.53 16.08
C PHE A 13 6.53 1.26 15.77
N ALA A 14 7.03 1.13 14.54
CA ALA A 14 7.81 -0.02 14.08
C ALA A 14 9.25 -0.06 14.63
N SER A 15 9.70 1.00 15.32
CA SER A 15 11.06 1.09 15.89
C SER A 15 11.08 1.14 17.40
N MET A 16 9.92 0.97 18.02
CA MET A 16 9.80 0.82 19.46
C MET A 16 10.16 -0.60 19.87
N ASP A 17 10.53 -0.76 21.13
CA ASP A 17 10.72 -2.07 21.73
C ASP A 17 9.42 -2.91 21.66
N PRO A 18 9.50 -4.23 21.41
CA PRO A 18 8.33 -5.10 21.34
C PRO A 18 7.38 -4.99 22.54
N GLU A 19 7.89 -4.80 23.76
CA GLU A 19 7.04 -4.63 24.94
C GLU A 19 6.26 -3.32 24.89
N THR A 20 6.94 -2.25 24.48
CA THR A 20 6.33 -0.91 24.36
C THR A 20 5.28 -0.91 23.25
N GLN A 21 5.60 -1.54 22.12
CA GLN A 21 4.68 -1.72 21.00
C GLN A 21 3.41 -2.47 21.43
N ARG A 22 3.56 -3.57 22.18
CA ARG A 22 2.45 -4.39 22.67
C ARG A 22 1.57 -3.61 23.66
N LYS A 23 2.15 -2.85 24.60
CA LYS A 23 1.41 -2.01 25.55
C LYS A 23 0.60 -0.91 24.83
N ILE A 24 1.20 -0.26 23.83
CA ILE A 24 0.52 0.76 23.02
C ILE A 24 -0.62 0.13 22.20
N ALA A 25 -0.37 -1.02 21.56
CA ALA A 25 -1.39 -1.74 20.81
C ALA A 25 -2.56 -2.19 21.69
N GLN A 26 -2.27 -2.72 22.89
CA GLN A 26 -3.29 -3.13 23.85
C GLN A 26 -4.15 -1.94 24.29
N LYS A 27 -3.52 -0.83 24.71
CA LYS A 27 -4.22 0.38 25.14
C LYS A 27 -5.06 0.99 24.01
N GLY A 28 -4.55 0.98 22.78
CA GLY A 28 -5.29 1.40 21.59
C GLY A 28 -6.49 0.50 21.32
N GLY A 29 -6.31 -0.81 21.42
CA GLY A 29 -7.37 -1.80 21.26
C GLY A 29 -8.47 -1.68 22.33
N GLU A 30 -8.10 -1.45 23.59
CA GLU A 30 -9.04 -1.23 24.69
C GLU A 30 -9.87 0.04 24.50
N ALA A 31 -9.24 1.14 24.04
CA ALA A 31 -9.94 2.38 23.74
C ALA A 31 -10.98 2.19 22.61
N VAL A 32 -10.61 1.49 21.53
CA VAL A 32 -11.52 1.19 20.41
C VAL A 32 -12.60 0.18 20.81
N SER A 33 -12.30 -0.75 21.73
CA SER A 33 -13.25 -1.78 22.17
C SER A 33 -14.48 -1.21 22.89
N ARG A 34 -14.29 -0.14 23.68
CA ARG A 34 -15.41 0.56 24.36
C ARG A 34 -16.40 1.16 23.37
N ASP A 35 -15.93 1.51 22.17
CA ASP A 35 -16.71 2.09 21.09
C ASP A 35 -16.86 1.14 19.89
N ARG A 36 -16.66 -0.17 20.07
CA ARG A 36 -16.65 -1.15 18.96
C ARG A 36 -17.92 -1.11 18.12
N GLU A 37 -19.09 -1.02 18.76
CA GLU A 37 -20.39 -0.91 18.07
C GLU A 37 -20.48 0.39 17.27
N HIS A 38 -20.05 1.50 17.87
CA HIS A 38 -20.02 2.81 17.23
C HIS A 38 -19.06 2.84 16.02
N MET A 39 -17.87 2.28 16.18
CA MET A 39 -16.86 2.16 15.11
C MET A 39 -17.33 1.25 13.98
N SER A 40 -18.02 0.16 14.31
CA SER A 40 -18.64 -0.73 13.32
C SER A 40 -19.69 0.00 12.49
N MET A 41 -20.53 0.82 13.13
CA MET A 41 -21.52 1.65 12.44
C MET A 41 -20.87 2.70 11.53
N ILE A 42 -19.82 3.39 12.01
CA ILE A 42 -19.07 4.37 11.20
C ILE A 42 -18.40 3.69 10.01
N GLY A 43 -17.72 2.57 10.22
CA GLY A 43 -17.05 1.81 9.17
C GLY A 43 -18.02 1.32 8.09
N ARG A 44 -19.17 0.78 8.50
CA ARG A 44 -20.25 0.39 7.57
C ARG A 44 -20.73 1.58 6.75
N LYS A 45 -21.09 2.70 7.40
CA LYS A 45 -21.57 3.92 6.74
C LYS A 45 -20.53 4.51 5.77
N GLY A 46 -19.26 4.51 6.15
CA GLY A 46 -18.16 4.96 5.30
C GLY A 46 -17.91 4.05 4.11
N GLY A 47 -18.05 2.73 4.31
CA GLY A 47 -17.98 1.72 3.25
C GLY A 47 -19.12 1.84 2.24
N GLU A 48 -20.35 2.07 2.71
CA GLU A 48 -21.52 2.33 1.88
C GLU A 48 -21.34 3.62 1.06
N ALA A 49 -20.86 4.69 1.69
CA ALA A 49 -20.58 5.97 1.01
C ALA A 49 -19.44 5.89 -0.01
N SER A 50 -18.44 5.03 0.24
CA SER A 50 -17.26 4.88 -0.64
C SER A 50 -17.43 3.77 -1.70
N GLY A 51 -18.35 2.84 -1.50
CA GLY A 51 -18.59 1.68 -2.36
C GLY A 51 -19.33 2.02 -3.65
N GLY A 52 -20.07 3.13 -3.70
CA GLY A 52 -20.85 3.54 -4.87
C GLY A 52 -20.04 4.16 -6.02
N ASN A 53 -18.78 4.54 -5.80
CA ASN A 53 -18.00 5.34 -6.77
C ASN A 53 -16.76 4.64 -7.35
N ARG A 54 -16.56 3.34 -7.09
CA ARG A 54 -15.43 2.56 -7.66
C ARG A 54 -15.80 1.73 -8.89
N THR A 55 -17.02 1.84 -9.39
CA THR A 55 -17.36 1.37 -10.73
C THR A 55 -16.85 2.38 -11.75
N HIS A 56 -15.53 2.43 -11.94
CA HIS A 56 -14.98 2.68 -13.27
C HIS A 56 -14.98 1.32 -13.97
N PRO A 57 -15.99 0.96 -14.77
CA PRO A 57 -15.87 -0.17 -15.67
C PRO A 57 -14.78 0.20 -16.68
N THR A 58 -13.55 -0.25 -16.44
CA THR A 58 -12.50 -0.22 -17.46
C THR A 58 -12.87 -1.26 -18.51
N ASN A 59 -13.73 -0.89 -19.45
CA ASN A 59 -13.77 -1.55 -20.75
C ASN A 59 -12.54 -1.08 -21.54
N ALA A 60 -11.37 -1.61 -21.17
CA ALA A 60 -10.14 -1.43 -21.93
C ALA A 60 -9.73 -2.79 -22.49
N PRO A 61 -9.80 -3.01 -23.82
CA PRO A 61 -9.29 -4.23 -24.41
C PRO A 61 -7.75 -4.21 -24.36
N ALA A 62 -7.22 -5.31 -23.81
CA ALA A 62 -5.92 -5.91 -24.10
C ALA A 62 -4.71 -4.99 -24.27
N GLN A 63 -3.88 -4.82 -23.22
CA GLN A 63 -2.43 -4.60 -23.36
C GLN A 63 -1.67 -5.27 -22.21
N ASN A 64 -1.58 -6.61 -22.26
CA ASN A 64 -0.47 -7.32 -21.64
C ASN A 64 0.74 -7.18 -22.58
N THR A 65 1.43 -6.06 -22.52
CA THR A 65 2.81 -5.98 -23.02
C THR A 65 3.66 -5.42 -21.88
N PRO A 66 4.65 -6.17 -21.38
CA PRO A 66 5.65 -5.56 -20.52
C PRO A 66 6.34 -4.43 -21.32
N PRO A 67 6.75 -3.33 -20.68
CA PRO A 67 7.63 -2.39 -21.36
C PRO A 67 8.92 -3.15 -21.70
N THR A 68 9.09 -3.49 -22.98
CA THR A 68 10.39 -3.90 -23.50
C THR A 68 11.29 -2.70 -23.31
N THR A 69 12.09 -2.77 -22.26
CA THR A 69 13.10 -1.78 -21.96
C THR A 69 14.15 -1.87 -23.06
N GLN A 70 13.99 -1.07 -24.11
CA GLN A 70 14.97 -0.89 -25.16
C GLN A 70 16.12 -0.03 -24.61
N PHE A 71 16.93 -0.61 -23.72
CA PHE A 71 18.29 -0.16 -23.53
C PHE A 71 19.05 -0.62 -24.78
N GLY A 72 19.17 0.29 -25.75
CA GLY A 72 20.14 0.16 -26.85
C GLY A 72 21.55 0.12 -26.27
N GLY A 73 21.97 -1.07 -25.90
CA GLY A 73 23.31 -1.41 -25.48
C GLY A 73 23.83 -2.50 -26.41
N ASN A 74 24.78 -2.09 -27.26
CA ASN A 74 25.86 -2.91 -27.84
C ASN A 74 25.43 -3.80 -29.02
N GLU A 75 25.65 -3.29 -30.24
CA GLU A 75 25.84 -4.14 -31.43
C GLU A 75 27.26 -4.73 -31.41
N PRO A 76 27.45 -6.04 -31.14
CA PRO A 76 28.63 -6.75 -31.62
C PRO A 76 28.39 -7.13 -33.08
N GLY A 77 29.33 -6.75 -33.95
CA GLY A 77 29.30 -7.01 -35.38
C GLY A 77 29.06 -8.48 -35.74
N SER A 78 28.39 -8.68 -36.86
CA SER A 78 28.37 -9.96 -37.57
C SER A 78 28.68 -9.71 -39.04
N ASN A 79 29.83 -10.24 -39.42
CA ASN A 79 30.42 -10.33 -40.75
C ASN A 79 29.49 -11.11 -41.69
N HIS A 80 29.13 -10.58 -42.87
CA HIS A 80 28.84 -11.29 -44.13
C HIS A 80 28.98 -10.30 -45.28
#